data_AF-A0AAN8MXY2-F1
#
_entry.id   AF-A0AAN8MXY2-F1
#
_cell.length_a   1.000
_cell.length_b   1.000
_cell.length_c   1.000
_cell.angle_alpha   90.00
_cell.angle_beta   90.00
_cell.angle_gamma   90.00
#
_symmetry.space_group_name_H-M   'P 1'
#
loop_
_entity.id
_entity.type
_entity.pdbx_description
1 polymer ?
#
loop_
_entity_poly.entity_id
_entity_poly.type
_entity_poly.pdbx_seq_one_letter_code
_entity_poly.pdbx_strand_id
1 'polypeptide(L)'
;MRAIIHDVGGTDSDVSLNTPPATEAEGIALAKIKALFPDLASTADVLRRVKELYSSHQYLIAGTHILETSSKPEAVDYMRSLAPFAGSGHETALWPLVKVVKLYLDSDALKTGAILVDLPGLRDSNAARTAVTRQYMNRANEIVVVTRLTRAVTDETTGELSREGYMKRLKHDGRKHLTIVCTCSDNFEPNDAAEDFNGDKQFLEKYHSLNREIETLYSFIDCQKPGSRREVAKQDLSSLETSLQQLCIEARDKHAVNSISETYSKLLSGDTSINCYVTSAKHYLEHYLPRKKSGIMSVDQTQIPMLRDYCASAPLEQKSALAAQFVRNIWGIQALARELASNDATGMSRTSRQEARAEMDRASGALLNSLNSESLIFATNIQNDVQIFMEGLAAAIAKGEEYCLELHQKTVKENNFPAIKSAYLHHGESTTGKLKNLNEQFLFPLGAEIDRLWKAFISKTEGHLQAWNFQVLRSLEDFETSWQGKARLWMW
;
A
#
# COMPACT_ATOMS: atom_id res chain seq x y z
N MET A 1 -13.67 12.22 -4.15
CA MET A 1 -13.22 12.11 -2.76
C MET A 1 -14.39 12.43 -1.86
N ARG A 2 -14.74 11.53 -0.93
CA ARG A 2 -15.74 11.80 0.10
C ARG A 2 -15.04 11.85 1.45
N ALA A 3 -15.28 12.87 2.26
CA ALA A 3 -14.76 12.96 3.63
C ALA A 3 -15.94 12.96 4.62
N ILE A 4 -15.96 12.05 5.59
CA ILE A 4 -16.97 12.03 6.66
C ILE A 4 -16.28 12.30 7.99
N ILE A 5 -16.72 13.34 8.68
CA ILE A 5 -16.20 13.75 9.98
C ILE A 5 -17.23 13.42 11.04
N HIS A 6 -16.84 12.78 12.14
CA HIS A 6 -17.72 12.55 13.30
C HIS A 6 -17.22 13.34 14.52
N ASP A 7 -18.16 13.96 15.25
CA ASP A 7 -17.96 14.58 16.56
C ASP A 7 -18.05 13.55 17.70
N VAL A 8 -17.65 13.94 18.90
CA VAL A 8 -17.64 13.19 20.16
C VAL A 8 -19.02 12.59 20.51
N GLY A 9 -20.12 13.20 20.04
CA GLY A 9 -21.50 12.78 20.35
C GLY A 9 -22.16 11.75 19.42
N GLY A 10 -21.48 11.26 18.37
CA GLY A 10 -22.10 10.34 17.39
C GLY A 10 -22.35 8.93 17.93
N THR A 11 -23.58 8.42 17.77
CA THR A 11 -24.09 7.12 18.24
C THR A 11 -23.53 5.89 17.52
N ASP A 12 -22.73 6.04 16.46
CA ASP A 12 -22.26 4.95 15.59
C ASP A 12 -20.82 4.47 15.87
N SER A 13 -20.32 4.60 17.10
CA SER A 13 -19.00 4.06 17.43
C SER A 13 -18.96 3.41 18.82
N ASP A 14 -18.68 2.10 18.86
CA ASP A 14 -18.35 1.30 20.06
C ASP A 14 -17.02 1.73 20.74
N VAL A 15 -16.68 3.02 20.72
CA VAL A 15 -15.45 3.58 21.27
C VAL A 15 -15.78 4.20 22.63
N SER A 16 -15.69 3.38 23.68
CA SER A 16 -15.75 3.84 25.07
C SER A 16 -14.41 4.51 25.42
N LEU A 17 -14.42 5.82 25.65
CA LEU A 17 -13.25 6.55 26.14
C LEU A 17 -13.07 6.25 27.64
N ASN A 18 -11.93 5.70 28.04
CA ASN A 18 -11.57 5.63 29.45
C ASN A 18 -11.36 7.05 29.99
N THR A 19 -12.00 7.38 31.12
CA THR A 19 -11.85 8.66 31.80
C THR A 19 -10.48 8.78 32.46
N PRO A 20 -9.63 9.76 32.07
CA PRO A 20 -8.35 10.00 32.73
C PRO A 20 -8.54 10.54 34.16
N PRO A 21 -7.48 10.53 35.00
CA PRO A 21 -7.47 11.17 36.32
C PRO A 21 -7.84 12.67 36.22
N ALA A 22 -8.55 13.20 37.21
CA ALA A 22 -9.18 14.53 37.14
C ALA A 22 -8.22 15.70 36.83
N THR A 23 -7.00 15.68 37.34
CA THR A 23 -5.97 16.71 37.10
C THR A 23 -5.41 16.66 35.67
N GLU A 24 -5.29 15.48 35.09
CA GLU A 24 -4.85 15.30 33.70
C GLU A 24 -5.97 15.68 32.72
N ALA A 25 -7.23 15.40 33.10
CA ALA A 25 -8.42 15.77 32.34
C ALA A 25 -8.56 17.29 32.19
N GLU A 26 -8.30 18.06 33.26
CA GLU A 26 -8.35 19.53 33.24
C GLU A 26 -7.29 20.14 32.31
N GLY A 27 -6.05 19.65 32.40
CA GLY A 27 -4.96 20.08 31.53
C GLY A 27 -5.25 19.80 30.05
N ILE A 28 -5.79 18.62 29.74
CA ILE A 28 -6.21 18.25 28.38
C ILE A 28 -7.35 19.14 27.89
N ALA A 29 -8.37 19.39 28.72
CA ALA A 29 -9.49 20.25 28.38
C ALA A 29 -9.02 21.69 28.09
N LEU A 30 -8.15 22.24 28.93
CA LEU A 30 -7.58 23.57 28.73
C LEU A 30 -6.73 23.65 27.45
N ALA A 31 -5.93 22.62 27.16
CA ALA A 31 -5.15 22.55 25.93
C ALA A 31 -6.04 22.51 24.68
N LYS A 32 -7.15 21.76 24.71
CA LYS A 32 -8.14 21.74 23.62
C LYS A 32 -8.83 23.10 23.43
N ILE A 33 -9.22 23.76 24.52
CA ILE A 33 -9.83 25.10 24.46
C ILE A 33 -8.85 26.12 23.89
N LYS A 34 -7.58 26.10 24.32
CA LYS A 34 -6.53 26.98 23.76
C LYS A 34 -6.23 26.67 22.30
N ALA A 35 -6.31 25.41 21.87
CA ALA A 35 -6.15 25.06 20.47
C ALA A 35 -7.35 25.52 19.62
N LEU A 36 -8.57 25.41 20.16
CA LEU A 36 -9.80 25.86 19.49
C LEU A 36 -9.85 27.39 19.39
N PHE A 37 -9.42 28.09 20.45
CA PHE A 37 -9.39 29.55 20.54
C PHE A 37 -7.99 30.03 20.97
N PRO A 38 -7.03 30.16 20.02
CA PRO A 38 -5.66 30.55 20.33
C PRO A 38 -5.53 31.96 20.93
N ASP A 39 -6.49 32.83 20.62
CA ASP A 39 -6.60 34.23 21.03
C ASP A 39 -7.32 34.43 22.38
N LEU A 40 -7.69 33.34 23.05
CA LEU A 40 -8.49 33.40 24.27
C LEU A 40 -7.71 34.00 25.46
N ALA A 41 -8.01 35.25 25.80
CA ALA A 41 -7.38 35.95 26.92
C ALA A 41 -7.95 35.56 28.30
N SER A 42 -9.20 35.06 28.37
CA SER A 42 -9.88 34.70 29.61
C SER A 42 -10.79 33.49 29.42
N THR A 43 -10.85 32.61 30.43
CA THR A 43 -11.76 31.46 30.46
C THR A 43 -13.23 31.87 30.53
N ALA A 44 -13.54 33.11 30.96
CA ALA A 44 -14.90 33.64 30.98
C ALA A 44 -15.50 33.81 29.57
N ASP A 45 -14.66 34.01 28.55
CA ASP A 45 -15.09 34.20 27.16
C ASP A 45 -15.42 32.90 26.43
N VAL A 46 -15.05 31.74 26.99
CA VAL A 46 -15.19 30.43 26.34
C VAL A 46 -16.63 30.18 25.91
N LEU A 47 -17.60 30.41 26.80
CA LEU A 47 -19.02 30.17 26.51
C LEU A 47 -19.53 31.01 25.34
N ARG A 48 -19.09 32.27 25.24
CA ARG A 48 -19.45 33.17 24.14
C ARG A 48 -18.85 32.69 22.83
N ARG A 49 -17.56 32.34 22.83
CA ARG A 49 -16.83 31.86 21.63
C ARG A 49 -17.38 30.53 21.13
N VAL A 50 -17.75 29.62 22.04
CA VAL A 50 -18.43 28.37 21.67
C VAL A 50 -19.79 28.66 21.00
N LYS A 51 -20.60 29.57 21.53
CA LYS A 51 -21.87 29.95 20.89
C LYS A 51 -21.66 30.53 19.49
N GLU A 52 -20.67 31.40 19.31
CA GLU A 52 -20.30 31.95 18.00
C GLU A 52 -19.85 30.84 17.02
N LEU A 53 -19.09 29.86 17.52
CA LEU A 53 -18.63 28.71 16.74
C LEU A 53 -19.79 27.86 16.22
N TYR A 54 -20.71 27.47 17.09
CA TYR A 54 -21.90 26.69 16.71
C TYR A 54 -22.85 27.48 15.78
N SER A 55 -22.86 28.81 15.90
CA SER A 55 -23.65 29.68 15.01
C SER A 55 -23.05 29.78 13.60
N SER A 56 -21.71 29.80 13.50
CA SER A 56 -20.99 29.87 12.22
C SER A 56 -20.82 28.53 11.53
N HIS A 57 -20.85 27.43 12.28
CA HIS A 57 -20.62 26.07 11.76
C HIS A 57 -21.79 25.14 12.13
N GLN A 58 -22.93 25.30 11.46
CA GLN A 58 -24.15 24.52 11.74
C GLN A 58 -23.94 23.00 11.68
N TYR A 59 -22.98 22.52 10.89
CA TYR A 59 -22.65 21.09 10.80
C TYR A 59 -22.10 20.50 12.11
N LEU A 60 -21.59 21.34 13.03
CA LEU A 60 -21.19 20.89 14.36
C LEU A 60 -22.40 20.41 15.18
N ILE A 61 -23.59 20.97 14.94
CA ILE A 61 -24.84 20.54 15.61
C ILE A 61 -25.23 19.14 15.14
N ALA A 62 -25.07 18.86 13.84
CA ALA A 62 -25.35 17.55 13.27
C ALA A 62 -24.37 16.47 13.76
N GLY A 63 -23.23 16.86 14.35
CA GLY A 63 -22.18 15.95 14.81
C GLY A 63 -21.51 15.17 13.66
N THR A 64 -21.90 15.42 12.41
CA THR A 64 -21.30 14.83 11.22
C THR A 64 -21.30 15.83 10.07
N HIS A 65 -20.16 15.91 9.37
CA HIS A 65 -20.03 16.68 8.14
C HIS A 65 -19.54 15.79 7.00
N ILE A 66 -20.16 15.93 5.82
CA ILE A 66 -19.83 15.17 4.62
C ILE A 66 -19.43 16.14 3.51
N LEU A 67 -18.18 16.05 3.07
CA LEU A 67 -17.69 16.76 1.88
C LEU A 67 -17.56 15.75 0.73
N GLU A 68 -18.31 15.97 -0.34
CA GLU A 68 -18.18 15.22 -1.59
C GLU A 68 -17.65 16.14 -2.69
N THR A 69 -16.40 15.90 -3.12
CA THR A 69 -15.76 16.71 -4.16
C THR A 69 -14.90 15.86 -5.09
N SER A 70 -14.85 16.25 -6.37
CA SER A 70 -13.89 15.74 -7.35
C SER A 70 -12.61 16.61 -7.44
N SER A 71 -12.60 17.78 -6.79
CA SER A 71 -11.50 18.74 -6.79
C SER A 71 -10.51 18.42 -5.66
N LYS A 72 -9.29 17.98 -6.04
CA LYS A 72 -8.20 17.77 -5.08
C LYS A 72 -7.84 19.04 -4.27
N PRO A 73 -7.70 20.23 -4.88
CA PRO A 73 -7.42 21.45 -4.13
C PRO A 73 -8.48 21.74 -3.06
N GLU A 74 -9.77 21.64 -3.41
CA GLU A 74 -10.87 21.89 -2.48
C GLU A 74 -10.83 20.94 -1.28
N ALA A 75 -10.59 19.64 -1.52
CA ALA A 75 -10.50 18.67 -0.44
C ALA A 75 -9.32 18.95 0.49
N VAL A 76 -8.17 19.35 -0.08
CA VAL A 76 -6.97 19.69 0.70
C VAL A 76 -7.17 20.99 1.48
N ASP A 77 -7.77 22.00 0.88
CA ASP A 77 -8.04 23.28 1.53
C ASP A 77 -9.03 23.10 2.69
N TYR A 78 -10.07 22.28 2.49
CA TYR A 78 -10.98 21.90 3.57
C TYR A 78 -10.26 21.16 4.69
N MET A 79 -9.45 20.15 4.38
CA MET A 79 -8.65 19.44 5.39
C MET A 79 -7.69 20.36 6.15
N ARG A 80 -7.06 21.34 5.46
CA ARG A 80 -6.24 22.37 6.13
C ARG A 80 -7.07 23.29 7.02
N SER A 81 -8.31 23.62 6.64
CA SER A 81 -9.20 24.45 7.48
C SER A 81 -9.56 23.79 8.80
N LEU A 82 -9.57 22.46 8.86
CA LEU A 82 -9.80 21.72 10.12
C LEU A 82 -8.61 21.79 11.06
N ALA A 83 -7.40 21.73 10.50
CA ALA A 83 -6.13 21.71 11.24
C ALA A 83 -5.16 22.74 10.64
N PRO A 84 -5.39 24.04 10.83
CA PRO A 84 -4.45 25.07 10.38
C PRO A 84 -3.09 24.83 11.03
N PHE A 85 -2.02 24.99 10.25
CA PHE A 85 -0.65 24.77 10.73
C PHE A 85 -0.38 25.68 11.93
N ALA A 86 0.24 25.12 12.98
CA ALA A 86 0.69 25.87 14.15
C ALA A 86 1.64 27.00 13.72
N GLY A 87 1.11 28.22 13.59
CA GLY A 87 1.81 29.37 13.03
C GLY A 87 0.89 30.50 12.55
N SER A 88 -0.33 30.20 12.10
CA SER A 88 -1.38 31.21 11.88
C SER A 88 -2.09 31.52 13.19
N GLY A 89 -1.42 32.24 14.09
CA GLY A 89 -1.80 32.46 15.50
C GLY A 89 -3.16 33.13 15.79
N HIS A 90 -4.09 33.20 14.83
CA HIS A 90 -5.38 33.86 14.96
C HIS A 90 -6.56 33.05 14.38
N GLU A 91 -6.35 31.88 13.76
CA GLU A 91 -7.44 31.09 13.17
C GLU A 91 -7.93 30.00 14.13
N THR A 92 -9.25 29.90 14.29
CA THR A 92 -9.92 28.85 15.06
C THR A 92 -9.61 27.49 14.45
N ALA A 93 -8.98 26.60 15.23
CA ALA A 93 -8.66 25.25 14.77
C ALA A 93 -9.76 24.26 15.19
N LEU A 94 -10.43 23.63 14.23
CA LEU A 94 -11.56 22.71 14.52
C LEU A 94 -11.13 21.30 14.92
N TRP A 95 -9.88 20.91 14.66
CA TRP A 95 -9.35 19.57 14.96
C TRP A 95 -9.59 19.09 16.42
N PRO A 96 -9.65 19.93 17.47
CA PRO A 96 -9.94 19.46 18.83
C PRO A 96 -11.35 18.88 19.00
N LEU A 97 -12.29 19.25 18.10
CA LEU A 97 -13.67 18.75 18.04
C LEU A 97 -13.82 17.55 17.09
N VAL A 98 -12.82 17.29 16.25
CA VAL A 98 -12.86 16.19 15.28
C VAL A 98 -12.43 14.89 15.95
N LYS A 99 -13.34 13.89 16.00
CA LYS A 99 -13.03 12.55 16.53
C LYS A 99 -12.43 11.64 15.46
N VAL A 100 -13.04 11.62 14.28
CA VAL A 100 -12.67 10.73 13.16
C VAL A 100 -12.83 11.48 11.85
N VAL A 101 -11.89 11.29 10.93
CA VAL A 101 -12.01 11.67 9.51
C VAL A 101 -11.94 10.40 8.67
N LYS A 102 -13.01 10.10 7.93
CA LYS A 102 -13.06 8.99 6.98
C LYS A 102 -12.88 9.53 5.57
N LEU A 103 -11.82 9.12 4.88
CA LEU A 103 -11.54 9.54 3.50
C LEU A 103 -11.86 8.38 2.55
N TYR A 104 -12.69 8.66 1.54
CA TYR A 104 -13.00 7.75 0.45
C TYR A 104 -12.36 8.27 -0.82
N LEU A 105 -11.43 7.49 -1.37
CA LEU A 105 -10.63 7.83 -2.54
C LEU A 105 -10.80 6.74 -3.60
N ASP A 106 -10.82 7.15 -4.87
CA ASP A 106 -10.64 6.22 -5.97
C ASP A 106 -9.15 5.85 -6.05
N SER A 107 -8.79 4.75 -5.39
CA SER A 107 -7.42 4.28 -5.22
C SER A 107 -7.38 2.77 -5.37
N ASP A 108 -6.43 2.27 -6.15
CA ASP A 108 -6.29 0.83 -6.42
C ASP A 108 -6.09 0.01 -5.15
N ALA A 109 -5.33 0.54 -4.18
CA ALA A 109 -5.16 -0.09 -2.88
C ALA A 109 -6.48 -0.19 -2.09
N LEU A 110 -7.38 0.79 -2.20
CA LEU A 110 -8.65 0.78 -1.46
C LEU A 110 -9.73 -0.08 -2.15
N LYS A 111 -9.66 -0.22 -3.49
CA LYS A 111 -10.57 -1.08 -4.27
C LYS A 111 -10.53 -2.54 -3.84
N THR A 112 -9.41 -3.01 -3.29
CA THR A 112 -9.29 -4.40 -2.78
C THR A 112 -10.08 -4.64 -1.48
N GLY A 113 -10.63 -3.56 -0.90
CA GLY A 113 -11.29 -3.56 0.41
C GLY A 113 -10.35 -3.21 1.55
N ALA A 114 -9.13 -2.72 1.26
CA ALA A 114 -8.24 -2.19 2.28
C ALA A 114 -8.86 -0.96 2.97
N ILE A 115 -8.70 -0.87 4.29
CA ILE A 115 -9.01 0.32 5.07
C ILE A 115 -7.72 0.73 5.77
N LEU A 116 -7.13 1.84 5.31
CA LEU A 116 -5.94 2.41 5.93
C LEU A 116 -6.35 3.34 7.05
N VAL A 117 -5.80 3.13 8.24
CA VAL A 117 -6.08 3.93 9.43
C VAL A 117 -4.78 4.55 9.92
N ASP A 118 -4.72 5.88 9.89
CA ASP A 118 -3.62 6.63 10.51
C ASP A 118 -3.92 6.79 12.00
N LEU A 119 -3.01 6.28 12.85
CA LEU A 119 -3.19 6.24 14.30
C LEU A 119 -2.21 7.21 14.97
N PRO A 120 -2.64 7.93 16.03
CA PRO A 120 -1.73 8.67 16.89
C PRO A 120 -0.58 7.78 17.41
N GLY A 121 0.61 8.36 17.56
CA GLY A 121 1.77 7.64 18.08
C GLY A 121 1.55 7.10 19.50
N LEU A 122 2.17 5.98 19.84
CA LEU A 122 2.03 5.34 21.16
C LEU A 122 2.59 6.18 22.32
N ARG A 123 3.43 7.17 22.03
CA ARG A 123 3.95 8.17 22.97
C ARG A 123 3.23 9.52 22.91
N ASP A 124 2.02 9.57 22.38
CA ASP A 124 1.24 10.81 22.39
C ASP A 124 1.03 11.27 23.84
N SER A 125 1.28 12.56 24.10
CA SER A 125 1.10 13.16 25.43
C SER A 125 -0.36 13.20 25.87
N ASN A 126 -1.29 12.99 24.95
CA ASN A 126 -2.72 12.88 25.24
C ASN A 126 -3.12 11.41 25.39
N ALA A 127 -3.33 10.99 26.64
CA ALA A 127 -3.74 9.63 27.00
C ALA A 127 -5.01 9.15 26.27
N ALA A 128 -5.95 10.06 25.93
CA ALA A 128 -7.15 9.70 25.20
C ALA A 128 -6.83 9.28 23.75
N ARG A 129 -5.85 9.91 23.11
CA ARG A 129 -5.39 9.54 21.75
C ARG A 129 -4.71 8.18 21.76
N THR A 130 -3.86 7.93 22.75
CA THR A 130 -3.20 6.63 22.95
C THR A 130 -4.22 5.51 23.22
N ALA A 131 -5.28 5.78 23.98
CA ALA A 131 -6.37 4.83 24.21
C ALA A 131 -7.10 4.44 22.92
N VAL A 132 -7.37 5.42 22.04
CA VAL A 132 -7.96 5.17 20.71
C VAL A 132 -7.02 4.29 19.87
N THR A 133 -5.72 4.62 19.82
CA THR A 133 -4.71 3.79 19.12
C THR A 133 -4.75 2.34 19.61
N ARG A 134 -4.77 2.12 20.94
CA ARG A 134 -4.84 0.77 21.52
C ARG A 134 -6.11 0.00 21.12
N GLN A 135 -7.26 0.67 21.09
CA GLN A 135 -8.51 0.01 20.68
C GLN A 135 -8.47 -0.41 19.20
N TYR A 136 -7.94 0.45 18.32
CA TYR A 136 -7.79 0.14 16.91
C TYR A 136 -6.78 -1.00 16.68
N MET A 137 -5.65 -1.01 17.41
CA MET A 137 -4.67 -2.10 17.31
C MET A 137 -5.29 -3.48 17.64
N ASN A 138 -6.28 -3.54 18.52
CA ASN A 138 -6.98 -4.80 18.84
C ASN A 138 -7.87 -5.32 17.70
N ARG A 139 -8.35 -4.43 16.83
CA ARG A 139 -9.26 -4.77 15.72
C ARG A 139 -8.54 -4.83 14.37
N ALA A 140 -7.33 -4.30 14.29
CA ALA A 140 -6.57 -4.18 13.06
C ALA A 140 -6.11 -5.57 12.57
N ASN A 141 -6.41 -5.90 11.31
CA ASN A 141 -5.97 -7.15 10.69
C ASN A 141 -4.46 -7.15 10.37
N GLU A 142 -3.90 -5.99 10.03
CA GLU A 142 -2.45 -5.78 9.91
C GLU A 142 -2.05 -4.50 10.65
N ILE A 143 -0.82 -4.48 11.16
CA ILE A 143 -0.22 -3.26 11.73
C ILE A 143 1.10 -3.00 11.00
N VAL A 144 1.19 -1.80 10.44
CA VAL A 144 2.39 -1.31 9.74
C VAL A 144 3.09 -0.30 10.65
N VAL A 145 4.34 -0.58 10.98
CA VAL A 145 5.16 0.31 11.81
C VAL A 145 5.85 1.32 10.90
N VAL A 146 5.43 2.58 10.98
CA VAL A 146 6.04 3.68 10.21
C VAL A 146 7.04 4.41 11.10
N THR A 147 8.31 4.43 10.72
CA THR A 147 9.37 5.10 11.49
C THR A 147 10.40 5.74 10.56
N ARG A 148 11.19 6.69 11.07
CA ARG A 148 12.30 7.26 10.28
C ARG A 148 13.40 6.22 10.15
N LEU A 149 14.09 6.17 9.01
CA LEU A 149 15.19 5.23 8.78
C LEU A 149 16.22 5.23 9.92
N THR A 150 16.64 6.41 10.37
CA THR A 150 17.60 6.58 11.48
C THR A 150 17.10 6.08 12.84
N ARG A 151 15.80 5.88 13.00
CA ARG A 151 15.16 5.37 14.22
C ARG A 151 14.72 3.92 14.11
N ALA A 152 14.65 3.37 12.90
CA ALA A 152 14.14 2.03 12.64
C ALA A 152 14.98 0.94 13.33
N VAL A 153 16.27 1.20 13.53
CA VAL A 153 17.24 0.30 14.15
C VAL A 153 17.36 0.53 15.67
N THR A 154 16.58 1.46 16.25
CA THR A 154 16.67 1.78 17.69
C THR A 154 15.74 0.91 18.54
N ASP A 155 16.21 0.51 19.72
CA ASP A 155 15.48 -0.30 20.70
C ASP A 155 14.16 0.33 21.19
N GLU A 156 14.01 1.64 21.03
CA GLU A 156 12.85 2.39 21.51
C GLU A 156 11.54 2.00 20.83
N THR A 157 11.55 1.92 19.49
CA THR A 157 10.35 1.54 18.70
C THR A 157 9.95 0.11 19.03
N THR A 158 10.93 -0.78 19.13
CA THR A 158 10.69 -2.20 19.41
C THR A 158 10.28 -2.44 20.86
N GLY A 159 10.81 -1.67 21.80
CA GLY A 159 10.43 -1.69 23.22
C GLY A 159 8.98 -1.25 23.45
N GLU A 160 8.45 -0.33 22.64
CA GLU A 160 7.02 0.05 22.70
C GLU A 160 6.09 -1.06 22.20
N LEU A 161 6.37 -1.60 21.02
CA LEU A 161 5.58 -2.69 20.46
C LEU A 161 5.58 -3.91 21.39
N SER A 162 6.72 -4.19 22.02
CA SER A 162 6.83 -5.22 23.06
C SER A 162 5.99 -4.90 24.31
N ARG A 163 6.07 -3.67 24.83
CA ARG A 163 5.29 -3.22 26.00
C ARG A 163 3.78 -3.27 25.78
N GLU A 164 3.31 -2.92 24.57
CA GLU A 164 1.89 -3.00 24.20
C GLU A 164 1.44 -4.46 23.96
N GLY A 165 2.35 -5.43 24.09
CA GLY A 165 2.07 -6.85 23.92
C GLY A 165 1.81 -7.25 22.47
N TYR A 166 2.13 -6.37 21.51
CA TYR A 166 1.86 -6.59 20.10
C TYR A 166 2.57 -7.85 19.59
N MET A 167 3.83 -8.06 19.98
CA MET A 167 4.59 -9.26 19.58
C MET A 167 3.98 -10.56 20.09
N LYS A 168 3.31 -10.55 21.25
CA LYS A 168 2.60 -11.73 21.76
C LYS A 168 1.28 -11.94 21.00
N ARG A 169 0.58 -10.86 20.67
CA ARG A 169 -0.68 -10.89 19.90
C ARG A 169 -0.46 -11.36 18.47
N LEU A 170 0.60 -10.90 17.82
CA LEU A 170 1.01 -11.35 16.48
C LEU A 170 1.06 -12.88 16.41
N LYS A 171 1.63 -13.51 17.44
CA LYS A 171 1.71 -14.98 17.55
C LYS A 171 0.35 -15.63 17.79
N HIS A 172 -0.46 -15.07 18.69
CA HIS A 172 -1.78 -15.62 18.99
C HIS A 172 -2.76 -15.53 17.82
N ASP A 173 -2.67 -14.47 17.03
CA ASP A 173 -3.49 -14.24 15.84
C ASP A 173 -3.03 -15.08 14.64
N GLY A 174 -1.95 -15.86 14.77
CA GLY A 174 -1.37 -16.64 13.68
C GLY A 174 -0.73 -15.79 12.58
N ARG A 175 -0.49 -14.49 12.84
CA ARG A 175 0.19 -13.59 11.90
C ARG A 175 1.67 -13.92 11.91
N LYS A 176 2.20 -14.16 10.71
CA LYS A 176 3.57 -14.63 10.52
C LYS A 176 4.55 -13.54 10.13
N HIS A 177 4.07 -12.31 9.92
CA HIS A 177 4.92 -11.24 9.44
C HIS A 177 4.70 -9.92 10.18
N LEU A 178 5.75 -9.12 10.29
CA LEU A 178 5.72 -7.74 10.76
C LEU A 178 6.14 -6.81 9.61
N THR A 179 5.33 -5.80 9.32
CA THR A 179 5.65 -4.81 8.28
C THR A 179 6.19 -3.52 8.88
N ILE A 180 7.34 -3.08 8.40
CA ILE A 180 8.03 -1.86 8.81
C ILE A 180 8.25 -0.98 7.57
N VAL A 181 7.85 0.28 7.66
CA VAL A 181 8.08 1.29 6.64
C VAL A 181 9.04 2.32 7.19
N CYS A 182 10.24 2.35 6.61
CA CYS A 182 11.24 3.36 6.89
C CYS A 182 11.00 4.59 6.00
N THR A 183 10.78 5.72 6.65
CA THR A 183 10.55 7.04 6.02
C THR A 183 11.80 7.91 6.15
N CYS A 184 11.81 9.04 5.44
CA CYS A 184 12.93 10.00 5.42
C CYS A 184 14.26 9.38 4.96
N SER A 185 14.21 8.36 4.08
CA SER A 185 15.43 7.81 3.50
C SER A 185 16.12 8.80 2.54
N ASP A 186 15.38 9.79 2.05
CA ASP A 186 15.86 10.91 1.24
C ASP A 186 16.78 11.88 1.98
N ASN A 187 16.87 11.81 3.31
CA ASN A 187 17.80 12.60 4.11
C ASN A 187 19.20 11.98 4.22
N PHE A 188 19.46 10.89 3.52
CA PHE A 188 20.75 10.21 3.53
C PHE A 188 21.77 10.96 2.66
N GLU A 189 22.93 11.30 3.23
CA GLU A 189 24.02 11.96 2.50
C GLU A 189 25.12 10.95 2.12
N PRO A 190 25.60 10.94 0.85
CA PRO A 190 26.66 10.01 0.42
C PRO A 190 27.96 10.10 1.25
N ASN A 191 28.25 11.27 1.84
CA ASN A 191 29.48 11.48 2.62
C ASN A 191 29.54 10.63 3.90
N ASP A 192 28.38 10.35 4.50
CA ASP A 192 28.28 9.56 5.73
C ASP A 192 28.40 8.05 5.43
N ALA A 193 28.24 7.64 4.17
CA ALA A 193 28.12 6.25 3.75
C ALA A 193 29.36 5.39 4.09
N ALA A 194 30.56 5.97 4.03
CA ALA A 194 31.78 5.24 4.34
C ALA A 194 31.89 4.86 5.82
N GLU A 195 31.37 5.71 6.71
CA GLU A 195 31.34 5.44 8.15
C GLU A 195 30.21 4.46 8.48
N ASP A 196 29.01 4.72 7.94
CA ASP A 196 27.80 3.90 8.15
C ASP A 196 27.96 2.46 7.66
N PHE A 197 28.70 2.25 6.56
CA PHE A 197 28.86 0.94 5.92
C PHE A 197 30.30 0.39 5.99
N ASN A 198 31.05 0.78 7.02
CA ASN A 198 32.46 0.40 7.20
C ASN A 198 32.73 -1.13 7.23
N GLY A 199 31.70 -1.94 7.49
CA GLY A 199 31.77 -3.40 7.48
C GLY A 199 31.76 -4.03 6.09
N ASP A 200 31.30 -3.31 5.06
CA ASP A 200 31.22 -3.81 3.68
C ASP A 200 32.45 -3.38 2.85
N LYS A 201 33.46 -4.25 2.81
CA LYS A 201 34.71 -4.00 2.08
C LYS A 201 34.50 -3.75 0.59
N GLN A 202 33.56 -4.47 -0.04
CA GLN A 202 33.30 -4.33 -1.48
C GLN A 202 32.65 -2.97 -1.79
N PHE A 203 31.78 -2.49 -0.90
CA PHE A 203 31.22 -1.15 -0.98
C PHE A 203 32.32 -0.09 -0.84
N LEU A 204 33.16 -0.17 0.19
CA LEU A 204 34.23 0.81 0.45
C LEU A 204 35.21 0.95 -0.71
N GLU A 205 35.62 -0.17 -1.33
CA GLU A 205 36.50 -0.14 -2.51
C GLU A 205 35.89 0.65 -3.67
N LYS A 206 34.60 0.40 -3.98
CA LYS A 206 33.87 1.12 -5.04
C LYS A 206 33.65 2.59 -4.69
N TYR A 207 33.25 2.88 -3.45
CA TYR A 207 33.03 4.22 -2.94
C TYR A 207 34.31 5.08 -3.06
N HIS A 208 35.45 4.56 -2.59
CA HIS A 208 36.73 5.27 -2.69
C HIS A 208 37.24 5.37 -4.13
N SER A 209 36.91 4.44 -5.04
CA SER A 209 37.23 4.59 -6.47
C SER A 209 36.47 5.77 -7.07
N LEU A 210 35.15 5.78 -6.92
CA LEU A 210 34.28 6.81 -7.46
C LEU A 210 34.62 8.19 -6.88
N ASN A 211 34.83 8.30 -5.57
CA ASN A 211 35.23 9.57 -4.96
C ASN A 211 36.57 10.07 -5.49
N ARG A 212 37.57 9.20 -5.70
CA ARG A 212 38.85 9.62 -6.29
C ARG A 212 38.68 10.13 -7.72
N GLU A 213 37.83 9.50 -8.51
CA GLU A 213 37.51 9.94 -9.87
C GLU A 213 36.81 11.29 -9.89
N ILE A 214 35.82 11.48 -9.00
CA ILE A 214 35.09 12.73 -8.78
C ILE A 214 36.04 13.87 -8.40
N GLU A 215 36.89 13.67 -7.39
CA GLU A 215 37.88 14.67 -6.94
C GLU A 215 38.87 15.05 -8.06
N THR A 216 39.28 14.08 -8.87
CA THR A 216 40.17 14.31 -10.01
C THR A 216 39.50 15.18 -11.07
N LEU A 217 38.22 14.93 -11.36
CA LEU A 217 37.43 15.73 -12.31
C LEU A 217 37.12 17.12 -11.78
N TYR A 218 36.80 17.28 -10.49
CA TYR A 218 36.63 18.57 -9.84
C TYR A 218 37.89 19.43 -10.00
N SER A 219 39.04 18.86 -9.64
CA SER A 219 40.35 19.53 -9.78
C SER A 219 40.65 19.92 -11.23
N PHE A 220 40.26 19.08 -12.20
CA PHE A 220 40.41 19.36 -13.63
C PHE A 220 39.51 20.52 -14.10
N ILE A 221 38.25 20.58 -13.62
CA ILE A 221 37.28 21.61 -13.99
C ILE A 221 37.69 22.99 -13.46
N ASP A 222 38.23 23.06 -12.24
CA ASP A 222 38.67 24.32 -11.63
C ASP A 222 39.87 24.94 -12.35
N CYS A 223 40.74 24.11 -12.93
CA CYS A 223 41.89 24.55 -13.71
C CYS A 223 41.54 24.97 -15.16
N GLN A 224 40.30 24.73 -15.64
CA GLN A 224 39.90 24.92 -17.04
C GLN A 224 39.17 26.25 -17.27
N LYS A 225 39.49 26.92 -18.39
CA LYS A 225 38.74 28.09 -18.87
C LYS A 225 37.35 27.69 -19.39
N PRO A 226 36.36 28.61 -19.43
CA PRO A 226 35.04 28.33 -20.03
C PRO A 226 35.17 27.88 -21.49
N GLY A 227 34.52 26.78 -21.86
CA GLY A 227 34.56 26.20 -23.21
C GLY A 227 34.11 24.73 -23.24
N SER A 228 33.95 24.19 -24.45
CA SER A 228 33.34 22.87 -24.73
C SER A 228 33.88 21.72 -23.87
N ARG A 229 35.19 21.72 -23.60
CA ARG A 229 35.86 20.69 -22.79
C ARG A 229 35.46 20.74 -21.31
N ARG A 230 35.14 21.92 -20.78
CA ARG A 230 34.62 22.10 -19.42
C ARG A 230 33.18 21.65 -19.32
N GLU A 231 32.37 21.88 -20.36
CA GLU A 231 30.99 21.38 -20.39
C GLU A 231 30.92 19.85 -20.41
N VAL A 232 31.77 19.18 -21.19
CA VAL A 232 31.85 17.70 -21.18
C VAL A 232 32.28 17.18 -19.82
N ALA A 233 33.33 17.74 -19.22
CA ALA A 233 33.79 17.31 -17.89
C ALA A 233 32.72 17.52 -16.80
N LYS A 234 31.90 18.58 -16.90
CA LYS A 234 30.75 18.77 -15.99
C LYS A 234 29.65 17.72 -16.17
N GLN A 235 29.42 17.26 -17.40
CA GLN A 235 28.47 16.18 -17.66
C GLN A 235 29.00 14.85 -17.10
N ASP A 236 30.28 14.55 -17.32
CA ASP A 236 30.93 13.36 -16.78
C ASP A 236 30.91 13.38 -15.24
N LEU A 237 31.22 14.52 -14.63
CA LEU A 237 31.15 14.72 -13.19
C LEU A 237 29.74 14.43 -12.64
N SER A 238 28.70 15.02 -13.26
CA SER A 238 27.32 14.79 -12.86
C SER A 238 26.91 13.31 -12.99
N SER A 239 27.44 12.60 -13.99
CA SER A 239 27.20 11.16 -14.17
C SER A 239 27.87 10.31 -13.09
N LEU A 240 29.08 10.68 -12.66
CA LEU A 240 29.81 10.01 -11.58
C LEU A 240 29.17 10.28 -10.21
N GLU A 241 28.75 11.51 -9.94
CA GLU A 241 28.01 11.87 -8.72
C GLU A 241 26.70 11.07 -8.62
N THR A 242 25.98 10.93 -9.74
CA THR A 242 24.77 10.09 -9.80
C THR A 242 25.11 8.62 -9.51
N SER A 243 26.22 8.12 -10.06
CA SER A 243 26.68 6.74 -9.86
C SER A 243 27.09 6.47 -8.40
N LEU A 244 27.79 7.42 -7.76
CA LEU A 244 28.14 7.37 -6.34
C LEU A 244 26.88 7.38 -5.48
N GLN A 245 25.95 8.28 -5.77
CA GLN A 245 24.70 8.38 -5.02
C GLN A 245 23.87 7.10 -5.13
N GLN A 246 23.82 6.51 -6.33
CA GLN A 246 23.15 5.24 -6.57
C GLN A 246 23.78 4.08 -5.78
N LEU A 247 25.11 3.98 -5.78
CA LEU A 247 25.86 3.00 -4.98
C LEU A 247 25.53 3.14 -3.49
N CYS A 248 25.47 4.37 -2.97
CA CYS A 248 25.18 4.61 -1.57
C CYS A 248 23.72 4.29 -1.20
N ILE A 249 22.77 4.56 -2.09
CA ILE A 249 21.35 4.22 -1.90
C ILE A 249 21.16 2.71 -1.82
N GLU A 250 21.80 1.94 -2.70
CA GLU A 250 21.75 0.48 -2.68
C GLU A 250 22.35 -0.11 -1.41
N ALA A 251 23.51 0.42 -0.99
CA ALA A 251 24.15 0.01 0.26
C ALA A 251 23.28 0.31 1.48
N ARG A 252 22.69 1.52 1.53
CA ARG A 252 21.76 1.95 2.57
C ARG A 252 20.55 1.02 2.68
N ASP A 253 19.88 0.74 1.56
CA ASP A 253 18.66 -0.07 1.57
C ASP A 253 18.96 -1.50 2.03
N LYS A 254 20.05 -2.09 1.52
CA LYS A 254 20.53 -3.41 1.94
C LYS A 254 20.88 -3.44 3.43
N HIS A 255 21.64 -2.47 3.90
CA HIS A 255 22.05 -2.38 5.30
C HIS A 255 20.83 -2.22 6.23
N ALA A 256 19.92 -1.30 5.90
CA ALA A 256 18.71 -1.04 6.68
C ALA A 256 17.86 -2.29 6.85
N VAL A 257 17.56 -3.01 5.77
CA VAL A 257 16.76 -4.24 5.80
C VAL A 257 17.42 -5.29 6.69
N ASN A 258 18.74 -5.48 6.56
CA ASN A 258 19.50 -6.45 7.37
C ASN A 258 19.50 -6.08 8.85
N SER A 259 19.85 -4.83 9.19
CA SER A 259 19.93 -4.38 10.59
C SER A 259 18.57 -4.42 11.29
N ILE A 260 17.50 -4.05 10.59
CA ILE A 260 16.14 -4.13 11.13
C ILE A 260 15.75 -5.60 11.33
N SER A 261 16.02 -6.46 10.36
CA SER A 261 15.75 -7.89 10.47
C SER A 261 16.46 -8.52 11.67
N GLU A 262 17.75 -8.22 11.86
CA GLU A 262 18.53 -8.70 13.01
C GLU A 262 18.03 -8.15 14.35
N THR A 263 17.62 -6.89 14.41
CA THR A 263 17.14 -6.26 15.65
C THR A 263 15.79 -6.83 16.07
N TYR A 264 14.85 -6.93 15.14
CA TYR A 264 13.50 -7.40 15.43
C TYR A 264 13.42 -8.92 15.56
N SER A 265 14.27 -9.69 14.86
CA SER A 265 14.34 -11.15 15.04
C SER A 265 14.79 -11.57 16.44
N LYS A 266 15.62 -10.78 17.14
CA LYS A 266 15.97 -11.03 18.55
C LYS A 266 14.76 -10.91 19.49
N LEU A 267 13.76 -10.10 19.12
CA LEU A 267 12.58 -9.80 19.92
C LEU A 267 11.36 -10.64 19.52
N LEU A 268 11.36 -11.12 18.28
CA LEU A 268 10.36 -12.00 17.71
C LEU A 268 10.79 -13.47 17.85
N SER A 269 9.86 -14.41 17.68
CA SER A 269 10.22 -15.83 17.53
C SER A 269 10.79 -16.06 16.13
N GLY A 270 11.71 -17.02 15.97
CA GLY A 270 12.36 -17.31 14.68
C GLY A 270 11.43 -17.58 13.49
N ASP A 271 10.14 -17.87 13.73
CA ASP A 271 9.13 -18.11 12.70
C ASP A 271 8.46 -16.82 12.16
N THR A 272 8.80 -15.64 12.66
CA THR A 272 8.19 -14.37 12.21
C THR A 272 9.05 -13.70 11.13
N SER A 273 8.51 -13.52 9.92
CA SER A 273 9.17 -12.77 8.86
C SER A 273 9.00 -11.25 9.04
N ILE A 274 9.94 -10.47 8.51
CA ILE A 274 9.90 -9.00 8.58
C ILE A 274 9.86 -8.46 7.15
N ASN A 275 8.82 -7.72 6.83
CA ASN A 275 8.68 -6.99 5.57
C ASN A 275 9.15 -5.56 5.81
N CYS A 276 10.27 -5.16 5.21
CA CYS A 276 10.83 -3.84 5.40
C CYS A 276 10.84 -3.06 4.08
N TYR A 277 10.25 -1.87 4.08
CA TYR A 277 10.22 -0.95 2.92
C TYR A 277 10.98 0.33 3.26
N VAL A 278 12.05 0.61 2.52
CA VAL A 278 12.83 1.85 2.67
C VAL A 278 12.35 2.88 1.67
N THR A 279 11.43 3.73 2.11
CA THR A 279 10.66 4.60 1.22
C THR A 279 11.20 6.01 1.11
N SER A 280 11.21 6.53 -0.13
CA SER A 280 11.64 7.90 -0.44
C SER A 280 10.52 8.71 -1.10
N ALA A 281 9.73 9.40 -0.27
CA ALA A 281 8.59 10.18 -0.74
C ALA A 281 9.00 11.36 -1.63
N LYS A 282 10.09 12.04 -1.30
CA LYS A 282 10.62 13.16 -2.09
C LYS A 282 10.93 12.75 -3.52
N HIS A 283 11.78 11.74 -3.71
CA HIS A 283 12.16 11.28 -5.04
C HIS A 283 10.98 10.68 -5.80
N TYR A 284 10.04 10.01 -5.12
CA TYR A 284 8.83 9.50 -5.78
C TYR A 284 7.95 10.61 -6.34
N LEU A 285 7.71 11.68 -5.57
CA LEU A 285 6.88 12.81 -6.01
C LEU A 285 7.54 13.61 -7.13
N GLU A 286 8.87 13.67 -7.19
CA GLU A 286 9.62 14.34 -8.26
C GLU A 286 9.32 13.78 -9.66
N HIS A 287 9.03 12.48 -9.78
CA HIS A 287 8.64 11.83 -11.04
C HIS A 287 7.31 12.34 -11.62
N TYR A 288 6.46 12.93 -10.78
CA TYR A 288 5.15 13.45 -11.17
C TYR A 288 5.10 14.98 -11.27
N LEU A 289 6.25 15.66 -11.12
CA LEU A 289 6.34 17.10 -11.34
C LEU A 289 6.33 17.42 -12.85
N PRO A 290 5.72 18.55 -13.27
CA PRO A 290 5.62 18.93 -14.70
C PRO A 290 6.98 19.08 -15.39
N ARG A 291 8.03 19.40 -14.62
CA ARG A 291 9.41 19.46 -15.09
C ARG A 291 10.09 18.13 -14.75
N LYS A 292 10.13 17.20 -15.70
CA LYS A 292 10.92 15.96 -15.58
C LYS A 292 12.40 16.34 -15.41
N LYS A 293 12.89 16.32 -14.17
CA LYS A 293 14.32 16.12 -13.92
C LYS A 293 14.54 14.60 -13.99
N SER A 294 15.65 14.15 -14.59
CA SER A 294 16.09 12.77 -14.38
C SER A 294 16.31 12.61 -12.88
N GLY A 295 15.38 11.92 -12.22
CA GLY A 295 15.45 11.67 -10.79
C GLY A 295 16.66 10.79 -10.48
N ILE A 296 17.27 11.02 -9.32
CA ILE A 296 18.39 10.21 -8.81
C ILE A 296 17.95 8.75 -8.64
N MET A 297 16.71 8.54 -8.18
CA MET A 297 16.11 7.22 -8.00
C MET A 297 15.08 6.96 -9.09
N SER A 298 15.04 5.75 -9.63
CA SER A 298 13.90 5.26 -10.41
C SER A 298 12.65 5.17 -9.53
N VAL A 299 11.46 5.12 -10.14
CA VAL A 299 10.19 4.97 -9.42
C VAL A 299 10.21 3.73 -8.51
N ASP A 300 10.76 2.62 -9.01
CA ASP A 300 10.85 1.35 -8.25
C ASP A 300 11.84 1.46 -7.09
N GLN A 301 12.99 2.13 -7.29
CA GLN A 301 13.98 2.31 -6.21
C GLN A 301 13.41 3.08 -5.02
N THR A 302 12.38 3.91 -5.20
CA THR A 302 11.73 4.62 -4.08
C THR A 302 10.95 3.71 -3.14
N GLN A 303 10.71 2.45 -3.54
CA GLN A 303 9.94 1.42 -2.86
C GLN A 303 8.47 1.75 -2.55
N ILE A 304 7.99 2.94 -2.93
CA ILE A 304 6.59 3.33 -2.79
C ILE A 304 5.65 2.47 -3.67
N PRO A 305 6.01 2.09 -4.92
CA PRO A 305 5.19 1.15 -5.69
C PRO A 305 4.99 -0.18 -4.96
N MET A 306 6.07 -0.79 -4.45
CA MET A 306 5.99 -2.07 -3.73
C MET A 306 5.21 -1.94 -2.42
N LEU A 307 5.29 -0.79 -1.73
CA LEU A 307 4.44 -0.54 -0.57
C LEU A 307 2.96 -0.43 -0.96
N ARG A 308 2.63 0.19 -2.09
CA ARG A 308 1.26 0.27 -2.61
C ARG A 308 0.73 -1.11 -2.98
N ASP A 309 1.55 -1.93 -3.63
CA ASP A 309 1.21 -3.31 -3.98
C ASP A 309 0.95 -4.14 -2.73
N TYR A 310 1.79 -4.00 -1.70
CA TYR A 310 1.56 -4.63 -0.39
C TYR A 310 0.23 -4.21 0.24
N CYS A 311 -0.08 -2.90 0.24
CA CYS A 311 -1.37 -2.41 0.75
C CYS A 311 -2.56 -2.98 -0.03
N ALA A 312 -2.41 -3.23 -1.33
CA ALA A 312 -3.43 -3.86 -2.15
C ALA A 312 -3.53 -5.38 -1.92
N SER A 313 -2.40 -6.06 -1.73
CA SER A 313 -2.33 -7.53 -1.59
C SER A 313 -2.73 -8.03 -0.20
N ALA A 314 -2.41 -7.30 0.87
CA ALA A 314 -2.64 -7.75 2.23
C ALA A 314 -4.11 -8.15 2.52
N PRO A 315 -5.14 -7.36 2.14
CA PRO A 315 -6.52 -7.78 2.31
C PRO A 315 -6.90 -9.02 1.48
N LEU A 316 -6.29 -9.19 0.30
CA LEU A 316 -6.55 -10.34 -0.57
C LEU A 316 -5.99 -11.62 0.03
N GLU A 317 -4.76 -11.57 0.53
CA GLU A 317 -4.13 -12.70 1.23
C GLU A 317 -4.94 -13.10 2.46
N GLN A 318 -5.41 -12.13 3.24
CA GLN A 318 -6.27 -12.39 4.40
C GLN A 318 -7.61 -13.00 4.03
N LYS A 319 -8.29 -12.46 3.01
CA LYS A 319 -9.55 -13.03 2.50
C LYS A 319 -9.35 -14.48 2.03
N SER A 320 -8.24 -14.75 1.33
CA SER A 320 -7.86 -16.10 0.90
C SER A 320 -7.62 -17.03 2.10
N ALA A 321 -6.87 -16.57 3.11
CA ALA A 321 -6.62 -17.35 4.32
C ALA A 321 -7.90 -17.66 5.11
N LEU A 322 -8.81 -16.68 5.23
CA LEU A 322 -10.12 -16.83 5.86
C LEU A 322 -11.00 -17.82 5.08
N ALA A 323 -11.05 -17.72 3.75
CA ALA A 323 -11.78 -18.67 2.92
C ALA A 323 -11.23 -20.10 3.08
N ALA A 324 -9.90 -20.26 3.07
CA ALA A 324 -9.27 -21.55 3.31
C ALA A 324 -9.56 -22.10 4.72
N GLN A 325 -9.62 -21.23 5.73
CA GLN A 325 -10.00 -21.62 7.09
C GLN A 325 -11.47 -22.04 7.17
N PHE A 326 -12.37 -21.31 6.51
CA PHE A 326 -13.77 -21.66 6.41
C PHE A 326 -13.97 -23.06 5.82
N VAL A 327 -13.29 -23.35 4.70
CA VAL A 327 -13.28 -24.69 4.08
C VAL A 327 -12.74 -25.73 5.07
N ARG A 328 -11.59 -25.50 5.72
CA ARG A 328 -11.06 -26.42 6.73
C ARG A 328 -12.05 -26.68 7.87
N ASN A 329 -12.77 -25.66 8.33
CA ASN A 329 -13.76 -25.79 9.39
C ASN A 329 -14.94 -26.66 8.95
N ILE A 330 -15.44 -26.50 7.71
CA ILE A 330 -16.49 -27.38 7.17
C ILE A 330 -16.03 -28.86 7.22
N TRP A 331 -14.79 -29.14 6.82
CA TRP A 331 -14.25 -30.51 6.81
C TRP A 331 -14.07 -31.03 8.24
N GLY A 332 -13.67 -30.16 9.17
CA GLY A 332 -13.61 -30.49 10.60
C GLY A 332 -14.97 -30.83 11.20
N ILE A 333 -16.01 -30.04 10.90
CA ILE A 333 -17.38 -30.29 11.33
C ILE A 333 -17.89 -31.61 10.74
N GLN A 334 -17.63 -31.86 9.45
CA GLN A 334 -17.98 -33.11 8.80
C GLN A 334 -17.30 -34.31 9.48
N ALA A 335 -16.01 -34.22 9.79
CA ALA A 335 -15.27 -35.28 10.48
C ALA A 335 -15.87 -35.57 11.86
N LEU A 336 -16.20 -34.53 12.64
CA LEU A 336 -16.87 -34.66 13.94
C LEU A 336 -18.26 -35.29 13.81
N ALA A 337 -19.06 -34.86 12.85
CA ALA A 337 -20.39 -35.40 12.61
C ALA A 337 -20.33 -36.89 12.23
N ARG A 338 -19.32 -37.29 11.45
CA ARG A 338 -19.08 -38.70 11.08
C ARG A 338 -18.69 -39.56 12.29
N GLU A 339 -17.86 -39.04 13.19
CA GLU A 339 -17.51 -39.72 14.45
C GLU A 339 -18.74 -39.87 15.36
N LEU A 340 -19.55 -38.82 15.51
CA LEU A 340 -20.80 -38.85 16.26
C LEU A 340 -21.79 -39.88 15.69
N ALA A 341 -21.98 -39.90 14.37
CA ALA A 341 -22.84 -40.88 13.70
C ALA A 341 -22.33 -42.32 13.87
N SER A 342 -21.04 -42.52 14.18
CA SER A 342 -20.47 -43.84 14.41
C SER A 342 -20.61 -44.31 15.88
N ASN A 343 -20.95 -43.41 16.80
CA ASN A 343 -20.99 -43.69 18.23
C ASN A 343 -22.27 -44.46 18.64
N ASP A 344 -22.07 -45.59 19.33
CA ASP A 344 -23.14 -46.45 19.87
C ASP A 344 -23.99 -45.76 20.96
N ALA A 345 -23.46 -44.73 21.62
CA ALA A 345 -24.11 -44.02 22.73
C ALA A 345 -25.23 -43.05 22.29
N THR A 346 -25.47 -42.91 20.99
CA THR A 346 -26.45 -41.97 20.42
C THR A 346 -27.91 -42.48 20.44
N GLY A 347 -28.13 -43.74 20.85
CA GLY A 347 -29.46 -44.37 20.80
C GLY A 347 -29.93 -44.75 19.39
N MET A 348 -29.15 -44.45 18.35
CA MET A 348 -29.45 -44.77 16.95
C MET A 348 -29.19 -46.24 16.61
N SER A 349 -30.07 -46.83 15.79
CA SER A 349 -29.87 -48.18 15.25
C SER A 349 -28.58 -48.26 14.42
N ARG A 350 -27.97 -49.45 14.36
CA ARG A 350 -26.76 -49.69 13.55
C ARG A 350 -26.98 -49.34 12.06
N THR A 351 -28.17 -49.62 11.53
CA THR A 351 -28.54 -49.33 10.14
C THR A 351 -28.63 -47.83 9.89
N SER A 352 -29.32 -47.09 10.77
CA SER A 352 -29.46 -45.63 10.67
C SER A 352 -28.11 -44.92 10.76
N ARG A 353 -27.18 -45.44 11.57
CA ARG A 353 -25.81 -44.92 11.67
C ARG A 353 -25.00 -45.15 10.39
N GLN A 354 -25.13 -46.31 9.77
CA GLN A 354 -24.48 -46.59 8.48
C GLN A 354 -25.04 -45.71 7.35
N GLU A 355 -26.36 -45.50 7.32
CA GLU A 355 -27.01 -44.61 6.36
C GLU A 355 -26.57 -43.15 6.53
N ALA A 356 -26.54 -42.65 7.77
CA ALA A 356 -26.07 -41.30 8.07
C ALA A 356 -24.62 -41.09 7.61
N ARG A 357 -23.73 -42.04 7.89
CA ARG A 357 -22.33 -41.98 7.45
C ARG A 357 -22.20 -42.00 5.93
N ALA A 358 -22.90 -42.90 5.25
CA ALA A 358 -22.87 -42.99 3.80
C ALA A 358 -23.37 -41.70 3.13
N GLU A 359 -24.37 -41.05 3.71
CA GLU A 359 -24.88 -39.76 3.23
C GLU A 359 -23.86 -38.63 3.44
N MET A 360 -23.25 -38.54 4.63
CA MET A 360 -22.21 -37.54 4.90
C MET A 360 -21.02 -37.68 3.94
N ASP A 361 -20.56 -38.90 3.70
CA ASP A 361 -19.49 -39.18 2.75
C ASP A 361 -19.92 -38.81 1.31
N ARG A 362 -21.20 -39.06 0.94
CA ARG A 362 -21.74 -38.70 -0.37
C ARG A 362 -21.83 -37.18 -0.57
N ALA A 363 -22.41 -36.45 0.38
CA ALA A 363 -22.55 -35.00 0.29
C ALA A 363 -21.19 -34.31 0.20
N SER A 364 -20.23 -34.76 1.01
CA SER A 364 -18.88 -34.18 1.05
C SER A 364 -18.06 -34.55 -0.20
N GLY A 365 -18.20 -35.79 -0.68
CA GLY A 365 -17.61 -36.22 -1.95
C GLY A 365 -18.18 -35.45 -3.15
N ALA A 366 -19.50 -35.19 -3.17
CA ALA A 366 -20.14 -34.38 -4.19
C ALA A 366 -19.63 -32.93 -4.19
N LEU A 367 -19.53 -32.30 -3.01
CA LEU A 367 -18.96 -30.96 -2.89
C LEU A 367 -17.51 -30.92 -3.37
N LEU A 368 -16.66 -31.84 -2.91
CA LEU A 368 -15.24 -31.89 -3.30
C LEU A 368 -15.07 -32.08 -4.82
N ASN A 369 -15.85 -32.99 -5.41
CA ASN A 369 -15.81 -33.24 -6.85
C ASN A 369 -16.30 -32.02 -7.64
N SER A 370 -17.35 -31.34 -7.17
CA SER A 370 -17.86 -30.11 -7.79
C SER A 370 -16.80 -29.01 -7.75
N LEU A 371 -16.22 -28.72 -6.58
CA LEU A 371 -15.19 -27.69 -6.43
C LEU A 371 -13.95 -27.97 -7.28
N ASN A 372 -13.48 -29.22 -7.33
CA ASN A 372 -12.34 -29.61 -8.17
C ASN A 372 -12.66 -29.48 -9.67
N SER A 373 -13.87 -29.89 -10.08
CA SER A 373 -14.33 -29.75 -11.46
C SER A 373 -14.39 -28.28 -11.88
N GLU A 374 -15.03 -27.44 -11.07
CA GLU A 374 -15.15 -26.00 -11.34
C GLU A 374 -13.77 -25.31 -11.35
N SER A 375 -12.86 -25.69 -10.44
CA SER A 375 -11.48 -25.20 -10.46
C SER A 375 -10.75 -25.57 -11.75
N LEU A 376 -10.94 -26.79 -12.25
CA LEU A 376 -10.31 -27.25 -13.50
C LEU A 376 -10.88 -26.54 -14.73
N ILE A 377 -12.21 -26.36 -14.78
CA ILE A 377 -12.90 -25.62 -15.84
C ILE A 377 -12.39 -24.18 -15.88
N PHE A 378 -12.34 -23.51 -14.73
CA PHE A 378 -11.83 -22.15 -14.64
C PHE A 378 -10.37 -22.06 -15.10
N ALA A 379 -9.49 -22.92 -14.60
CA ALA A 379 -8.07 -22.93 -14.99
C ALA A 379 -7.89 -23.15 -16.50
N THR A 380 -8.67 -24.06 -17.09
CA THR A 380 -8.63 -24.35 -18.53
C THR A 380 -9.11 -23.16 -19.37
N ASN A 381 -10.18 -22.49 -18.94
CA ASN A 381 -10.68 -21.28 -19.61
C ASN A 381 -9.64 -20.16 -19.59
N ILE A 382 -9.02 -19.89 -18.43
CA ILE A 382 -7.96 -18.89 -18.31
C ILE A 382 -6.76 -19.25 -19.19
N GLN A 383 -6.33 -20.52 -19.19
CA GLN A 383 -5.21 -20.96 -20.04
C GLN A 383 -5.50 -20.75 -21.52
N ASN A 384 -6.72 -21.05 -21.98
CA ASN A 384 -7.14 -20.81 -23.35
C ASN A 384 -7.15 -19.32 -23.70
N ASP A 385 -7.67 -18.45 -22.82
CA ASP A 385 -7.68 -17.01 -23.05
C ASP A 385 -6.27 -16.40 -23.05
N VAL A 386 -5.37 -16.89 -22.19
CA VAL A 386 -3.94 -16.50 -22.22
C VAL A 386 -3.32 -16.89 -23.55
N GLN A 387 -3.58 -18.11 -24.04
CA GLN A 387 -3.07 -18.56 -25.33
C GLN A 387 -3.56 -17.66 -26.48
N ILE A 388 -4.86 -17.35 -26.52
CA ILE A 388 -5.46 -16.44 -27.50
C ILE A 388 -4.84 -15.03 -27.41
N PHE A 389 -4.61 -14.54 -26.19
CA PHE A 389 -3.97 -13.24 -25.98
C PHE A 389 -2.52 -13.24 -26.52
N MET A 390 -1.75 -14.28 -26.24
CA MET A 390 -0.35 -14.41 -26.72
C MET A 390 -0.26 -14.50 -28.25
N GLU A 391 -1.16 -15.26 -28.88
CA GLU A 391 -1.27 -15.32 -30.34
C GLU A 391 -1.65 -13.96 -30.94
N GLY A 392 -2.61 -13.26 -30.33
CA GLY A 392 -2.98 -11.90 -30.71
C GLY A 392 -1.84 -10.90 -30.56
N LEU A 393 -1.07 -11.00 -29.47
CA LEU A 393 0.08 -10.16 -29.18
C LEU A 393 1.19 -10.38 -30.22
N ALA A 394 1.49 -11.63 -30.56
CA ALA A 394 2.46 -11.96 -31.61
C ALA A 394 2.06 -11.35 -32.97
N ALA A 395 0.77 -11.46 -33.33
CA ALA A 395 0.25 -10.85 -34.55
C ALA A 395 0.29 -9.30 -34.52
N ALA A 396 0.04 -8.69 -33.36
CA ALA A 396 0.13 -7.25 -33.17
C ALA A 396 1.58 -6.74 -33.30
N ILE A 397 2.54 -7.46 -32.72
CA ILE A 397 3.97 -7.15 -32.82
C ILE A 397 4.42 -7.21 -34.28
N ALA A 398 4.10 -8.28 -35.01
CA ALA A 398 4.48 -8.43 -36.42
C ALA A 398 3.97 -7.26 -37.29
N LYS A 399 2.70 -6.86 -37.10
CA LYS A 399 2.13 -5.68 -37.77
C LYS A 399 2.79 -4.37 -37.34
N GLY A 400 3.12 -4.26 -36.05
CA GLY A 400 3.81 -3.10 -35.50
C GLY A 400 5.21 -2.94 -36.08
N GLU A 401 5.95 -4.04 -36.27
CA GLU A 401 7.27 -4.04 -36.92
C GLU A 401 7.19 -3.57 -38.37
N GLU A 402 6.23 -4.09 -39.15
CA GLU A 402 5.98 -3.67 -40.53
C GLU A 402 5.67 -2.17 -40.61
N TYR A 403 4.77 -1.68 -39.75
CA TYR A 403 4.46 -0.25 -39.66
C TYR A 403 5.68 0.59 -39.27
N CYS A 404 6.48 0.15 -38.29
CA CYS A 404 7.68 0.87 -37.87
C CYS A 404 8.69 0.96 -39.02
N LEU A 405 8.87 -0.11 -39.80
CA LEU A 405 9.74 -0.11 -40.97
C LEU A 405 9.24 0.88 -42.03
N GLU A 406 7.96 0.88 -42.36
CA GLU A 406 7.36 1.81 -43.31
C GLU A 406 7.50 3.28 -42.85
N LEU A 407 7.20 3.56 -41.58
CA LEU A 407 7.30 4.90 -41.01
C LEU A 407 8.76 5.36 -40.96
N HIS A 408 9.71 4.47 -40.63
CA HIS A 408 11.14 4.76 -40.68
C HIS A 408 11.58 5.12 -42.10
N GLN A 409 11.22 4.29 -43.09
CA GLN A 409 11.57 4.52 -44.49
C GLN A 409 10.99 5.85 -45.00
N LYS A 410 9.75 6.17 -44.64
CA LYS A 410 9.11 7.46 -44.97
C LYS A 410 9.85 8.63 -44.32
N THR A 411 10.16 8.53 -43.03
CA THR A 411 10.87 9.57 -42.26
C THR A 411 12.25 9.85 -42.86
N VAL A 412 12.97 8.80 -43.28
CA VAL A 412 14.28 8.92 -43.94
C VAL A 412 14.20 9.57 -45.31
N LYS A 413 13.15 9.28 -46.09
CA LYS A 413 12.95 9.90 -47.42
C LYS A 413 12.58 11.39 -47.34
N GLU A 414 11.79 11.77 -46.33
CA GLU A 414 11.23 13.12 -46.20
C GLU A 414 12.15 14.10 -45.44
N ASN A 415 13.20 13.62 -44.76
CA ASN A 415 14.07 14.42 -43.90
C ASN A 415 15.55 14.22 -44.21
N ASN A 416 16.38 15.21 -43.84
CA ASN A 416 17.83 15.11 -43.99
C ASN A 416 18.46 14.25 -42.88
N PHE A 417 19.59 13.61 -43.20
CA PHE A 417 20.31 12.74 -42.26
C PHE A 417 20.65 13.39 -40.90
N PRO A 418 21.09 14.68 -40.84
CA PRO A 418 21.36 15.33 -39.55
C PRO A 418 20.13 15.46 -38.64
N ALA A 419 18.95 15.77 -39.19
CA ALA A 419 17.73 15.89 -38.39
C ALA A 419 17.28 14.55 -37.81
N ILE A 420 17.41 13.47 -38.59
CA ILE A 420 17.06 12.11 -38.15
C ILE A 420 18.03 11.62 -37.07
N LYS A 421 19.34 11.77 -37.32
CA LYS A 421 20.38 11.41 -36.34
C LYS A 421 20.17 12.15 -35.01
N SER A 422 19.86 13.45 -35.08
CA SER A 422 19.55 14.24 -33.89
C SER A 422 18.30 13.72 -33.17
N ALA A 423 17.21 13.41 -33.91
CA ALA A 423 16.00 12.87 -33.31
C ALA A 423 16.22 11.54 -32.58
N TYR A 424 17.04 10.65 -33.13
CA TYR A 424 17.33 9.36 -32.49
C TYR A 424 18.22 9.49 -31.25
N LEU A 425 19.13 10.47 -31.24
CA LEU A 425 19.97 10.77 -30.08
C LEU A 425 19.22 11.49 -28.96
N HIS A 426 18.10 12.14 -29.27
CA HIS A 426 17.32 12.91 -28.30
C HIS A 426 15.89 12.36 -28.16
N HIS A 427 15.78 11.06 -27.92
CA HIS A 427 14.52 10.38 -27.52
C HIS A 427 13.30 10.68 -28.42
N GLY A 428 13.53 10.86 -29.73
CA GLY A 428 12.48 11.10 -30.71
C GLY A 428 12.23 12.57 -31.05
N GLU A 429 13.07 13.49 -30.59
CA GLU A 429 12.97 14.94 -30.89
C GLU A 429 14.21 15.47 -31.62
N SER A 430 14.03 16.08 -32.80
CA SER A 430 15.14 16.75 -33.48
C SER A 430 15.47 18.09 -32.81
N THR A 431 16.75 18.46 -32.75
CA THR A 431 17.22 19.79 -32.28
C THR A 431 16.61 20.97 -33.04
N THR A 432 16.19 20.77 -34.30
CA THR A 432 15.51 21.80 -35.10
C THR A 432 14.01 21.91 -34.82
N GLY A 433 13.46 20.99 -34.03
CA GLY A 433 12.03 20.89 -33.72
C GLY A 433 11.15 20.40 -34.88
N LYS A 434 11.71 20.05 -36.05
CA LYS A 434 10.96 19.53 -37.21
C LYS A 434 10.37 18.14 -36.98
N LEU A 435 11.13 17.26 -36.32
CA LEU A 435 10.68 15.92 -35.90
C LEU A 435 10.43 15.94 -34.40
N LYS A 436 9.24 15.50 -33.98
CA LYS A 436 8.82 15.42 -32.57
C LYS A 436 8.05 14.14 -32.31
N ASN A 437 8.17 13.61 -31.10
CA ASN A 437 7.44 12.44 -30.60
C ASN A 437 7.58 11.20 -31.50
N LEU A 438 8.73 11.00 -32.15
CA LEU A 438 8.93 9.84 -33.03
C LEU A 438 8.67 8.50 -32.31
N ASN A 439 9.14 8.37 -31.06
CA ASN A 439 8.88 7.18 -30.25
C ASN A 439 7.39 6.90 -30.06
N GLU A 440 6.60 7.94 -29.77
CA GLU A 440 5.16 7.83 -29.63
C GLU A 440 4.50 7.45 -30.95
N GLN A 441 4.93 8.04 -32.07
CA GLN A 441 4.42 7.70 -33.40
C GLN A 441 4.73 6.26 -33.82
N PHE A 442 5.93 5.74 -33.49
CA PHE A 442 6.30 4.35 -33.73
C PHE A 442 5.46 3.40 -32.88
N LEU A 443 5.22 3.74 -31.62
CA LEU A 443 4.52 2.88 -30.68
C LEU A 443 2.99 2.99 -30.76
N PHE A 444 2.44 4.07 -31.34
CA PHE A 444 1.01 4.36 -31.29
C PHE A 444 0.12 3.22 -31.81
N PRO A 445 0.35 2.64 -33.01
CA PRO A 445 -0.51 1.56 -33.51
C PRO A 445 -0.38 0.28 -32.68
N LEU A 446 0.84 -0.03 -32.21
CA LEU A 446 1.09 -1.18 -31.36
C LEU A 446 0.39 -1.02 -30.00
N GLY A 447 0.50 0.16 -29.38
CA GLY A 447 -0.13 0.47 -28.10
C GLY A 447 -1.64 0.36 -28.15
N ALA A 448 -2.27 0.89 -29.20
CA ALA A 448 -3.72 0.82 -29.38
C ALA A 448 -4.23 -0.63 -29.55
N GLU A 449 -3.54 -1.45 -30.34
CA GLU A 449 -3.94 -2.84 -30.54
C GLU A 449 -3.69 -3.72 -29.31
N ILE A 450 -2.56 -3.52 -28.61
CA ILE A 450 -2.27 -4.19 -27.34
C ILE A 450 -3.34 -3.83 -26.29
N ASP A 451 -3.71 -2.55 -26.16
CA ASP A 451 -4.75 -2.11 -25.22
C ASP A 451 -6.11 -2.74 -25.54
N ARG A 452 -6.45 -2.88 -26.84
CA ARG A 452 -7.66 -3.57 -27.28
C ARG A 452 -7.65 -5.06 -26.91
N LEU A 453 -6.54 -5.75 -27.15
CA LEU A 453 -6.37 -7.16 -26.79
C LEU A 453 -6.45 -7.35 -25.27
N TRP A 454 -5.78 -6.48 -24.51
CA TRP A 454 -5.77 -6.50 -23.05
C TRP A 454 -7.17 -6.32 -22.48
N LYS A 455 -7.92 -5.31 -22.94
CA LYS A 455 -9.32 -5.07 -22.51
C LYS A 455 -10.22 -6.27 -22.78
N ALA A 456 -10.09 -6.89 -23.95
CA ALA A 456 -10.87 -8.09 -24.29
C ALA A 456 -10.51 -9.28 -23.38
N PHE A 457 -9.21 -9.49 -23.12
CA PHE A 457 -8.72 -10.53 -22.23
C PHE A 457 -9.23 -10.36 -20.79
N ILE A 458 -9.13 -9.13 -20.24
CA ILE A 458 -9.61 -8.81 -18.89
C ILE A 458 -11.12 -9.02 -18.79
N SER A 459 -11.91 -8.52 -19.75
CA SER A 459 -13.36 -8.67 -19.73
C SER A 459 -13.82 -10.13 -19.74
N LYS A 460 -13.16 -10.99 -20.52
CA LYS A 460 -13.44 -12.45 -20.50
C LYS A 460 -13.05 -13.10 -19.18
N THR A 461 -11.88 -12.74 -18.65
CA THR A 461 -11.39 -13.25 -17.36
C THR A 461 -12.36 -12.92 -16.23
N GLU A 462 -12.90 -11.69 -16.21
CA GLU A 462 -13.94 -11.29 -15.26
C GLU A 462 -15.22 -12.12 -15.42
N GLY A 463 -15.66 -12.39 -16.66
CA GLY A 463 -16.80 -13.25 -16.94
C GLY A 463 -16.60 -14.69 -16.43
N HIS A 464 -15.43 -15.28 -16.66
CA HIS A 464 -15.07 -16.59 -16.14
C HIS A 464 -15.04 -16.62 -14.61
N LEU A 465 -14.53 -15.57 -13.97
CA LEU A 465 -14.48 -15.46 -12.52
C LEU A 465 -15.89 -15.36 -11.91
N GLN A 466 -16.78 -14.58 -12.52
CA GLN A 466 -18.18 -14.47 -12.08
C GLN A 466 -18.91 -15.81 -12.21
N ALA A 467 -18.74 -16.51 -13.34
CA ALA A 467 -19.34 -17.82 -13.54
C ALA A 467 -18.84 -18.85 -12.52
N TRP A 468 -17.53 -18.89 -12.28
CA TRP A 468 -16.92 -19.77 -11.28
C TRP A 468 -17.45 -19.48 -9.88
N ASN A 469 -17.48 -18.20 -9.47
CA ASN A 469 -17.99 -17.80 -8.17
C ASN A 469 -19.46 -18.23 -7.97
N PHE A 470 -20.30 -18.06 -9.00
CA PHE A 470 -21.69 -18.51 -8.97
C PHE A 470 -21.81 -20.03 -8.75
N GLN A 471 -21.01 -20.84 -9.46
CA GLN A 471 -21.06 -22.30 -9.31
C GLN A 471 -20.53 -22.78 -7.95
N VAL A 472 -19.51 -22.12 -7.41
CA VAL A 472 -18.99 -22.40 -6.07
C VAL A 472 -20.07 -22.12 -5.01
N LEU A 473 -20.73 -20.96 -5.07
CA LEU A 473 -21.80 -20.61 -4.13
C LEU A 473 -22.97 -21.60 -4.21
N ARG A 474 -23.40 -21.94 -5.42
CA ARG A 474 -24.44 -22.95 -5.63
C ARG A 474 -24.07 -24.32 -5.04
N SER A 475 -22.83 -24.76 -5.23
CA SER A 475 -22.34 -26.03 -4.68
C SER A 475 -22.36 -26.04 -3.15
N LEU A 476 -22.07 -24.90 -2.51
CA LEU A 476 -22.16 -24.74 -1.06
C LEU A 476 -23.62 -24.76 -0.57
N GLU A 477 -24.54 -24.10 -1.27
CA GLU A 477 -25.98 -24.12 -0.97
C GLU A 477 -26.59 -25.53 -1.13
N ASP A 478 -26.21 -26.26 -2.18
CA ASP A 478 -26.63 -27.64 -2.41
C ASP A 478 -26.12 -28.56 -1.29
N PHE A 479 -24.87 -28.37 -0.85
CA PHE A 479 -24.29 -29.08 0.28
C PHE A 479 -25.05 -28.77 1.59
N GLU A 480 -25.33 -27.49 1.88
CA GLU A 480 -26.08 -27.07 3.06
C GLU A 480 -27.50 -27.68 3.06
N THR A 481 -28.19 -27.64 1.93
CA THR A 481 -29.55 -28.19 1.79
C THR A 481 -29.57 -29.69 2.02
N SER A 482 -28.61 -30.42 1.43
CA SER A 482 -28.44 -31.86 1.63
C SER A 482 -28.18 -32.19 3.11
N TRP A 483 -27.35 -31.39 3.77
CA TRP A 483 -27.01 -31.56 5.18
C TRP A 483 -28.18 -31.26 6.12
N GLN A 484 -28.87 -30.14 5.94
CA GLN A 484 -29.99 -29.70 6.80
C GLN A 484 -31.23 -30.59 6.64
N GLY A 485 -31.57 -30.97 5.40
CA GLY A 485 -32.74 -31.83 5.13
C GLY A 485 -32.63 -33.20 5.79
N LYS A 486 -31.41 -33.68 6.02
CA LYS A 486 -31.11 -34.98 6.62
C LYS A 486 -30.84 -34.91 8.12
N ALA A 487 -30.23 -33.83 8.62
CA ALA A 487 -30.09 -33.59 10.05
C ALA A 487 -31.43 -33.60 10.80
N ARG A 488 -32.52 -33.14 10.15
CA ARG A 488 -33.88 -33.22 10.71
C ARG A 488 -34.41 -34.65 10.84
N LEU A 489 -33.95 -35.58 10.01
CA LEU A 489 -34.29 -37.01 10.09
C LEU A 489 -33.48 -37.76 11.16
N TRP A 490 -32.43 -37.14 11.70
CA TRP A 490 -31.51 -37.76 12.68
C TRP A 490 -31.78 -37.31 14.13
N MET A 491 -32.57 -36.25 14.33
CA MET A 491 -32.94 -35.73 15.66
C MET A 491 -34.21 -36.36 16.26
N TRP A 492 -34.82 -37.35 15.58
CA TRP A 492 -36.06 -38.01 16.01
C TRP A 492 -35.91 -39.52 16.05
#